data_AF-A0A0U2WG48-F1
#
_entry.id   AF-A0A0U2WG48-F1
#
_cell.length_a   1.000
_cell.length_b   1.000
_cell.length_c   1.000
_cell.angle_alpha   90.00
_cell.angle_beta   90.00
_cell.angle_gamma   90.00
#
_symmetry.space_group_name_H-M   'P 1'
#
loop_
_entity.id
_entity.type
_entity.pdbx_description
1 polymer ?
#
loop_
_entity_poly.entity_id
_entity_poly.type
_entity_poly.pdbx_seq_one_letter_code
_entity_poly.pdbx_strand_id
1 'polypeptide(L)'
;MKNFVAEVQRFLSDQEAQGKAENTLKTYRRILEAFGRWLDRNGGDLTEPTRYDVQAYVKTLEQEGKNAATVDKIVACLSVYSRFIQRPDIVEHIKRIKPQNKRQTAPKSLEELAVKRLKREIEKTGNKRDIAIGYMLLETGVRVSELCSLNRQDVTINERSGEMIVRNGKGGKSRTIPLSREVRYHLMQYLATRSDTEPALFLSNHKKRISPRTIQHMLAKFGTHPHALRHTFARRLVAAGTDISTVAALTGHSDINMTKRYSMPSSVELAEAIDRAFI
;
A
#
# COMPACT_ATOMS: atom_id res chain seq x y z
N MET A 1 18.50 29.07 -1.82
CA MET A 1 17.03 28.96 -1.91
C MET A 1 16.43 28.87 -3.32
N LYS A 2 16.77 29.71 -4.32
CA LYS A 2 16.15 29.62 -5.67
C LYS A 2 16.72 28.49 -6.57
N ASN A 3 17.98 28.06 -6.38
CA ASN A 3 18.68 27.21 -7.34
C ASN A 3 18.20 25.74 -7.34
N PHE A 4 18.07 25.11 -6.17
CA PHE A 4 17.71 23.69 -6.11
C PHE A 4 16.26 23.39 -6.55
N VAL A 5 15.34 24.35 -6.43
CA VAL A 5 13.92 24.14 -6.81
C VAL A 5 13.79 23.93 -8.32
N ALA A 6 14.52 24.72 -9.11
CA ALA A 6 14.56 24.57 -10.57
C ALA A 6 15.15 23.21 -10.97
N GLU A 7 16.22 22.79 -10.30
CA GLU A 7 16.87 21.51 -10.54
C GLU A 7 15.96 20.32 -10.19
N VAL A 8 15.24 20.38 -9.06
CA VAL A 8 14.23 19.38 -8.71
C VAL A 8 13.15 19.31 -9.79
N GLN A 9 12.69 20.44 -10.30
CA GLN A 9 11.67 20.45 -11.35
C GLN A 9 12.20 19.84 -12.65
N ARG A 10 13.45 20.14 -13.04
CA ARG A 10 14.13 19.54 -14.21
C ARG A 10 14.19 18.02 -14.11
N PHE A 11 14.61 17.50 -12.96
CA PHE A 11 14.63 16.07 -12.69
C PHE A 11 13.24 15.44 -12.75
N LEU A 12 12.23 16.07 -12.16
CA LEU A 12 10.88 15.51 -12.16
C LEU A 12 10.27 15.44 -13.55
N SER A 13 10.52 16.43 -14.41
CA SER A 13 10.09 16.42 -15.80
C SER A 13 10.77 15.30 -16.61
N ASP A 14 12.07 15.06 -16.40
CA ASP A 14 12.76 13.90 -16.99
C ASP A 14 12.15 12.57 -16.53
N GLN A 15 11.89 12.42 -15.23
CA GLN A 15 11.29 11.20 -14.69
C GLN A 15 9.83 11.00 -15.14
N GLU A 16 9.09 12.08 -15.35
CA GLU A 16 7.76 12.04 -15.94
C GLU A 16 7.79 11.58 -17.40
N ALA A 17 8.74 12.09 -18.20
CA ALA A 17 8.97 11.65 -19.58
C ALA A 17 9.36 10.15 -19.66
N GLN A 18 10.05 9.63 -18.64
CA GLN A 18 10.36 8.20 -18.48
C GLN A 18 9.17 7.35 -17.96
N GLY A 19 7.97 7.93 -17.84
CA GLY A 19 6.75 7.22 -17.46
C GLY A 19 6.70 6.82 -15.99
N LYS A 20 7.41 7.52 -15.09
CA LYS A 20 7.30 7.26 -13.65
C LYS A 20 5.91 7.66 -13.14
N ALA A 21 5.35 6.84 -12.25
CA ALA A 21 4.03 7.10 -11.68
C ALA A 21 4.02 8.38 -10.82
N GLU A 22 2.89 9.10 -10.82
CA GLU A 22 2.71 10.36 -10.08
C GLU A 22 3.12 10.29 -8.60
N ASN A 23 2.80 9.19 -7.92
CA ASN A 23 3.20 8.97 -6.52
C ASN A 23 4.72 8.82 -6.34
N THR A 24 5.40 8.30 -7.36
CA THR A 24 6.88 8.22 -7.39
C THR A 24 7.45 9.63 -7.55
N LEU A 25 6.90 10.44 -8.46
CA LEU A 25 7.29 11.84 -8.66
C LEU A 25 7.10 12.67 -7.38
N LYS A 26 5.96 12.54 -6.70
CA LYS A 26 5.71 13.18 -5.39
C LYS A 26 6.72 12.75 -4.33
N THR A 27 7.08 11.47 -4.31
CA THR A 27 8.10 10.93 -3.40
C THR A 27 9.48 11.53 -3.70
N TYR A 28 9.88 11.54 -4.97
CA TYR A 28 11.14 12.09 -5.44
C TYR A 28 11.27 13.57 -5.10
N ARG A 29 10.24 14.37 -5.42
CA ARG A 29 10.16 15.80 -5.08
C ARG A 29 10.48 16.03 -3.60
N ARG A 30 9.74 15.34 -2.72
CA ARG A 30 9.90 15.50 -1.27
C ARG A 30 11.30 15.14 -0.79
N ILE A 31 11.90 14.08 -1.34
CA ILE A 31 13.24 13.64 -0.95
C ILE A 31 14.30 14.65 -1.41
N LEU A 32 14.25 15.07 -2.68
CA LEU A 32 15.24 16.00 -3.23
C LEU A 32 15.11 17.41 -2.66
N GLU A 33 13.89 17.90 -2.40
CA GLU A 33 13.71 19.18 -1.69
C GLU A 33 14.21 19.12 -0.25
N ALA A 34 14.11 17.96 0.42
CA ALA A 34 14.69 17.79 1.76
C ALA A 34 16.22 17.76 1.70
N PHE A 35 16.79 17.03 0.75
CA PHE A 35 18.24 16.97 0.56
C PHE A 35 18.83 18.31 0.12
N GLY A 36 18.22 18.99 -0.84
CA GLY A 36 18.63 20.33 -1.29
C GLY A 36 18.57 21.37 -0.17
N ARG A 37 17.54 21.35 0.68
CA ARG A 37 17.49 22.22 1.88
C ARG A 37 18.57 21.89 2.90
N TRP A 38 18.94 20.61 3.03
CA TRP A 38 20.04 20.20 3.89
C TRP A 38 21.39 20.67 3.31
N LEU A 39 21.60 20.54 2.00
CA LEU A 39 22.80 21.04 1.31
C LEU A 39 22.95 22.55 1.46
N ASP A 40 21.89 23.33 1.18
CA ASP A 40 21.87 24.80 1.34
C ASP A 40 22.32 25.23 2.76
N ARG A 41 22.02 24.44 3.79
CA ARG A 41 22.39 24.72 5.19
C ARG A 41 23.82 24.29 5.55
N ASN A 42 24.38 23.32 4.82
CA ASN A 42 25.69 22.74 5.08
C ASN A 42 26.75 23.21 4.06
N GLY A 43 26.43 24.24 3.25
CA GLY A 43 27.35 24.84 2.28
C GLY A 43 27.49 24.05 0.97
N GLY A 44 26.58 23.12 0.67
CA GLY A 44 26.57 22.33 -0.57
C GLY A 44 25.55 22.84 -1.60
N ASP A 45 25.63 22.29 -2.81
CA ASP A 45 24.70 22.59 -3.93
C ASP A 45 24.07 21.29 -4.44
N LEU A 46 22.75 21.30 -4.66
CA LEU A 46 22.03 20.13 -5.21
C LEU A 46 22.45 19.84 -6.66
N THR A 47 22.91 20.83 -7.42
CA THR A 47 23.35 20.67 -8.81
C THR A 47 24.71 19.98 -8.92
N GLU A 48 25.56 20.13 -7.90
CA GLU A 48 26.89 19.53 -7.82
C GLU A 48 27.13 18.82 -6.47
N PRO A 49 26.28 17.83 -6.10
CA PRO A 49 26.42 17.14 -4.84
C PRO A 49 27.63 16.21 -4.89
N THR A 50 28.31 16.05 -3.76
CA THR A 50 29.45 15.16 -3.64
C THR A 50 29.07 13.87 -2.92
N ARG A 51 29.95 12.85 -3.02
CA ARG A 51 29.83 11.64 -2.20
C ARG A 51 29.85 11.94 -0.70
N TYR A 52 30.64 12.94 -0.29
CA TYR A 52 30.72 13.37 1.11
C TYR A 52 29.35 13.88 1.58
N ASP A 53 28.67 14.69 0.77
CA ASP A 53 27.36 15.23 1.11
C ASP A 53 26.30 14.15 1.29
N VAL A 54 26.29 13.16 0.38
CA VAL A 54 25.36 12.02 0.48
C VAL A 54 25.63 11.23 1.76
N GLN A 55 26.89 10.94 2.08
CA GLN A 55 27.26 10.20 3.29
C GLN A 55 26.92 10.97 4.57
N ALA A 56 27.18 12.28 4.60
CA ALA A 56 26.88 13.16 5.72
C ALA A 56 25.37 13.34 5.92
N TYR A 57 24.59 13.42 4.84
CA TYR A 57 23.14 13.47 4.92
C TYR A 57 22.56 12.15 5.44
N VAL A 58 23.05 10.99 4.98
CA VAL A 58 22.65 9.69 5.54
C VAL A 58 22.92 9.62 7.03
N LYS A 59 24.11 10.06 7.48
CA LYS A 59 24.44 10.11 8.91
C LYS A 59 23.51 11.04 9.69
N THR A 60 23.12 12.18 9.11
CA THR A 60 22.14 13.10 9.71
C THR A 60 20.79 12.41 9.89
N LEU A 61 20.30 11.72 8.87
CA LEU A 61 19.02 10.99 8.93
C LEU A 61 19.03 9.88 9.99
N GLU A 62 20.17 9.22 10.17
CA GLU A 62 20.36 8.21 11.21
C GLU A 62 20.35 8.82 12.61
N GLN A 63 21.01 9.98 12.80
CA GLN A 63 21.00 10.75 14.05
C GLN A 63 19.60 11.29 14.39
N GLU A 64 18.80 11.63 13.38
CA GLU A 64 17.37 11.97 13.53
C GLU A 64 16.47 10.76 13.85
N GLY A 65 17.03 9.55 13.93
CA GLY A 65 16.28 8.33 14.25
C GLY A 65 15.40 7.82 13.10
N LYS A 66 15.69 8.18 11.83
CA LYS A 66 15.00 7.58 10.69
C LYS A 66 15.30 6.09 10.62
N ASN A 67 14.28 5.27 10.37
CA ASN A 67 14.47 3.83 10.22
C ASN A 67 15.24 3.48 8.93
N ALA A 68 15.91 2.33 8.91
CA ALA A 68 16.73 1.86 7.80
C ALA A 68 15.96 1.82 6.46
N ALA A 69 14.71 1.38 6.45
CA ALA A 69 13.88 1.34 5.24
C ALA A 69 13.62 2.74 4.65
N THR A 70 13.50 3.77 5.50
CA THR A 70 13.36 5.17 5.07
C THR A 70 14.67 5.68 4.48
N VAL A 71 15.81 5.38 5.11
CA VAL A 71 17.14 5.73 4.61
C VAL A 71 17.40 5.06 3.26
N ASP A 72 17.10 3.77 3.12
CA ASP A 72 17.25 3.04 1.85
C ASP A 72 16.40 3.65 0.74
N LYS A 73 15.15 4.05 1.05
CA LYS A 73 14.29 4.74 0.09
C LYS A 73 14.87 6.08 -0.36
N ILE A 74 15.50 6.82 0.55
CA ILE A 74 16.18 8.08 0.24
C ILE A 74 17.40 7.83 -0.64
N VAL A 75 18.28 6.90 -0.27
CA VAL A 75 19.47 6.56 -1.07
C VAL A 75 19.09 6.03 -2.45
N ALA A 76 18.01 5.25 -2.57
CA ALA A 76 17.50 4.80 -3.86
C ALA A 76 17.05 5.98 -4.75
N CYS A 77 16.37 6.97 -4.18
CA CYS A 77 16.03 8.21 -4.89
C CYS A 77 17.28 8.98 -5.32
N LEU A 78 18.25 9.14 -4.41
CA LEU A 78 19.52 9.82 -4.71
C LEU A 78 20.33 9.07 -5.79
N SER A 79 20.20 7.75 -5.87
CA SER A 79 20.83 6.95 -6.92
C SER A 79 20.17 7.15 -8.30
N VAL A 80 18.88 7.47 -8.34
CA VAL A 80 18.20 7.83 -9.60
C VAL A 80 18.60 9.25 -9.99
N TYR A 81 18.65 10.16 -9.03
CA TYR A 81 19.11 11.54 -9.26
C TYR A 81 20.57 11.61 -9.71
N SER A 82 21.47 10.82 -9.10
CA SER A 82 22.89 10.79 -9.46
C SER A 82 23.14 10.38 -10.91
N ARG A 83 22.31 9.46 -11.44
CA ARG A 83 22.35 9.11 -12.87
C ARG A 83 21.85 10.23 -13.77
N PHE A 84 20.81 10.94 -13.34
CA PHE A 84 20.28 12.08 -14.07
C PHE A 84 21.31 13.21 -14.24
N ILE A 85 22.10 13.49 -13.20
CA ILE A 85 23.21 14.45 -13.27
C ILE A 85 24.53 13.84 -13.78
N GLN A 86 24.51 12.60 -14.28
CA GLN A 86 25.68 11.90 -14.83
C GLN A 86 26.86 11.74 -13.84
N ARG A 87 26.54 11.64 -12.55
CA ARG A 87 27.50 11.46 -11.44
C ARG A 87 27.14 10.25 -10.57
N PRO A 88 27.10 9.02 -11.12
CA PRO A 88 26.74 7.83 -10.35
C PRO A 88 27.67 7.56 -9.17
N ASP A 89 28.90 8.06 -9.20
CA ASP A 89 29.94 7.93 -8.18
C ASP A 89 29.52 8.46 -6.80
N ILE A 90 28.62 9.45 -6.74
CA ILE A 90 28.26 10.13 -5.47
C ILE A 90 27.47 9.23 -4.51
N VAL A 91 26.90 8.14 -5.00
CA VAL A 91 26.14 7.16 -4.19
C VAL A 91 26.89 5.84 -3.98
N GLU A 92 28.12 5.73 -4.49
CA GLU A 92 28.93 4.53 -4.34
C GLU A 92 29.48 4.40 -2.92
N HIS A 93 29.50 3.16 -2.40
CA HIS A 93 30.04 2.84 -1.08
C HIS A 93 29.48 3.71 0.07
N ILE A 94 28.23 4.16 -0.02
CA ILE A 94 27.55 4.86 1.07
C ILE A 94 27.25 3.88 2.20
N LYS A 95 27.85 4.14 3.37
CA LYS A 95 27.62 3.39 4.60
C LYS A 95 26.28 3.80 5.20
N ARG A 96 25.48 2.81 5.59
CA ARG A 96 24.13 2.97 6.14
C ARG A 96 23.88 1.90 7.18
N ILE A 97 23.05 2.21 8.17
CA ILE A 97 22.55 1.26 9.14
C ILE A 97 21.80 0.16 8.39
N LYS A 98 22.33 -1.07 8.48
CA LYS A 98 21.59 -2.24 8.00
C LYS A 98 20.35 -2.41 8.88
N PRO A 99 19.17 -2.69 8.31
CA PRO A 99 18.04 -3.08 9.14
C PRO A 99 18.49 -4.27 10.00
N GLN A 100 18.43 -4.13 11.33
CA GLN A 100 18.44 -5.30 12.19
C GLN A 100 17.31 -6.18 11.65
N ASN A 101 17.65 -7.42 11.26
CA ASN A 101 16.68 -8.45 10.93
C ASN A 101 15.84 -8.70 12.19
N LYS A 102 14.89 -7.82 12.49
CA LYS A 102 13.71 -8.21 13.25
C LYS A 102 13.17 -9.36 12.42
N ARG A 103 13.26 -10.58 12.98
CA ARG A 103 12.57 -11.78 12.44
C ARG A 103 11.29 -11.25 11.83
N GLN A 104 11.10 -11.48 10.53
CA GLN A 104 9.94 -10.97 9.81
C GLN A 104 8.70 -11.60 10.45
N THR A 105 8.24 -11.03 11.57
CA THR A 105 6.96 -11.33 12.16
C THR A 105 6.01 -10.87 11.08
N ALA A 106 5.29 -11.83 10.50
CA ALA A 106 4.23 -11.55 9.56
C ALA A 106 3.44 -10.34 10.09
N PRO A 107 3.19 -9.30 9.26
CA PRO A 107 2.41 -8.15 9.70
C PRO A 107 1.17 -8.64 10.43
N LYS A 108 0.89 -8.12 11.63
CA LYS A 108 -0.17 -8.63 12.52
C LYS A 108 -1.50 -8.71 11.77
N SER A 109 -1.82 -9.88 11.21
CA SER A 109 -3.19 -10.22 10.81
C SER A 109 -4.07 -10.09 12.03
N LEU A 110 -5.32 -9.67 11.84
CA LEU A 110 -6.29 -9.75 12.90
C LEU A 110 -6.58 -11.23 13.18
N GLU A 111 -6.57 -11.60 14.46
CA GLU A 111 -7.11 -12.88 14.91
C GLU A 111 -8.63 -12.91 14.75
N GLU A 112 -9.22 -14.11 14.74
CA GLU A 112 -10.67 -14.30 14.54
C GLU A 112 -11.53 -13.46 15.49
N LEU A 113 -11.15 -13.37 16.76
CA LEU A 113 -11.85 -12.55 17.75
C LEU A 113 -11.76 -11.05 17.41
N ALA A 114 -10.60 -10.58 16.96
CA ALA A 114 -10.39 -9.20 16.55
C ALA A 114 -11.18 -8.86 15.28
N VAL A 115 -11.33 -9.80 14.35
CA VAL A 115 -12.21 -9.64 13.18
C VAL A 115 -13.68 -9.53 13.59
N LYS A 116 -14.15 -10.42 14.46
CA LYS A 116 -15.53 -10.35 14.99
C LYS A 116 -15.79 -9.02 15.71
N ARG A 117 -14.81 -8.54 16.50
CA ARG A 117 -14.88 -7.24 17.16
C ARG A 117 -14.95 -6.10 16.13
N LEU A 118 -14.09 -6.10 15.12
CA LEU A 118 -14.09 -5.09 14.06
C LEU A 118 -15.46 -5.01 13.36
N LYS A 119 -16.04 -6.15 12.98
CA LYS A 119 -17.37 -6.23 12.35
C LYS A 119 -18.46 -5.62 13.25
N ARG A 120 -18.48 -6.01 14.53
CA ARG A 120 -19.42 -5.45 15.51
C ARG A 120 -19.27 -3.94 15.67
N GLU A 121 -18.05 -3.45 15.85
CA GLU A 121 -17.80 -2.02 16.08
C GLU A 121 -18.08 -1.17 14.85
N ILE A 122 -17.79 -1.65 13.63
CA ILE A 122 -18.12 -0.90 12.42
C ILE A 122 -19.63 -0.86 12.18
N GLU A 123 -20.35 -1.95 12.45
CA GLU A 123 -21.82 -2.01 12.34
C GLU A 123 -22.52 -1.11 13.35
N LYS A 124 -22.02 -1.04 14.59
CA LYS A 124 -22.53 -0.14 15.63
C LYS A 124 -22.51 1.34 15.21
N THR A 125 -21.65 1.74 14.29
CA THR A 125 -21.64 3.12 13.79
C THR A 125 -22.93 3.50 13.06
N GLY A 126 -23.69 2.52 12.55
CA GLY A 126 -24.85 2.75 11.68
C GLY A 126 -24.53 3.34 10.30
N ASN A 127 -23.27 3.70 10.06
CA ASN A 127 -22.84 4.33 8.82
C ASN A 127 -22.69 3.27 7.72
N LYS A 128 -23.73 3.13 6.88
CA LYS A 128 -23.79 2.13 5.80
C LYS A 128 -22.58 2.18 4.88
N ARG A 129 -22.04 3.37 4.59
CA ARG A 129 -20.82 3.53 3.78
C ARG A 129 -19.62 2.89 4.47
N ASP A 130 -19.37 3.26 5.72
CA ASP A 130 -18.18 2.82 6.44
C ASP A 130 -18.24 1.30 6.67
N ILE A 131 -19.42 0.76 6.99
CA ILE A 131 -19.68 -0.68 7.08
C ILE A 131 -19.33 -1.38 5.76
N ALA A 132 -19.87 -0.93 4.62
CA ALA A 132 -19.58 -1.51 3.32
C ALA A 132 -18.09 -1.46 2.96
N ILE A 133 -17.39 -0.35 3.29
CA ILE A 133 -15.94 -0.22 3.08
C ILE A 133 -15.17 -1.25 3.92
N GLY A 134 -15.53 -1.42 5.20
CA GLY A 134 -14.86 -2.36 6.10
C GLY A 134 -14.98 -3.79 5.61
N TYR A 135 -16.20 -4.22 5.25
CA TYR A 135 -16.46 -5.55 4.70
C TYR A 135 -15.75 -5.78 3.37
N MET A 136 -15.80 -4.81 2.44
CA MET A 136 -15.08 -4.90 1.17
C MET A 136 -13.58 -5.11 1.41
N LEU A 137 -12.93 -4.31 2.26
CA LEU A 137 -11.50 -4.45 2.52
C LEU A 137 -11.14 -5.77 3.20
N LEU A 138 -11.98 -6.24 4.14
CA LEU A 138 -11.74 -7.44 4.92
C LEU A 138 -11.97 -8.74 4.12
N GLU A 139 -12.95 -8.76 3.21
CA GLU A 139 -13.40 -10.01 2.57
C GLU A 139 -13.05 -10.11 1.08
N THR A 140 -12.42 -9.09 0.51
CA THR A 140 -11.96 -9.11 -0.89
C THR A 140 -10.46 -8.92 -1.04
N GLY A 141 -9.79 -8.44 0.01
CA GLY A 141 -8.36 -8.14 0.00
C GLY A 141 -7.96 -7.07 -1.00
N VAL A 142 -8.87 -6.24 -1.52
CA VAL A 142 -8.57 -5.16 -2.47
C VAL A 142 -7.66 -4.07 -1.85
N ARG A 143 -6.81 -3.39 -2.64
CA ARG A 143 -5.98 -2.28 -2.11
C ARG A 143 -6.90 -1.11 -1.79
N VAL A 144 -6.57 -0.32 -0.76
CA VAL A 144 -7.33 0.89 -0.46
C VAL A 144 -7.39 1.85 -1.64
N SER A 145 -6.30 1.98 -2.40
CA SER A 145 -6.27 2.81 -3.61
C SER A 145 -7.18 2.26 -4.71
N GLU A 146 -7.19 0.93 -4.90
CA GLU A 146 -8.06 0.26 -5.86
C GLU A 146 -9.53 0.43 -5.47
N LEU A 147 -9.88 0.22 -4.19
CA LEU A 147 -11.22 0.45 -3.65
C LEU A 147 -11.69 1.88 -3.88
N CYS A 148 -10.82 2.86 -3.60
CA CYS A 148 -11.10 4.28 -3.83
C CYS A 148 -11.33 4.59 -5.31
N SER A 149 -10.73 3.83 -6.23
CA SER A 149 -10.83 4.03 -7.69
C SER A 149 -12.05 3.36 -8.32
N LEU A 150 -12.75 2.44 -7.63
CA LEU A 150 -13.92 1.75 -8.18
C LEU A 150 -15.05 2.71 -8.54
N ASN A 151 -15.73 2.41 -9.65
CA ASN A 151 -17.03 2.99 -10.01
C ASN A 151 -18.17 2.01 -9.70
N ARG A 152 -19.40 2.51 -9.67
CA ARG A 152 -20.61 1.68 -9.56
C ARG A 152 -20.67 0.61 -10.65
N GLN A 153 -20.30 0.96 -11.88
CA GLN A 153 -20.26 0.05 -13.04
C GLN A 153 -19.21 -1.05 -12.94
N ASP A 154 -18.22 -0.93 -12.06
CA ASP A 154 -17.20 -1.97 -11.88
C ASP A 154 -17.70 -3.09 -10.94
N VAL A 155 -18.94 -3.00 -10.44
CA VAL A 155 -19.54 -3.97 -9.51
C VAL A 155 -20.86 -4.49 -10.08
N THR A 156 -20.97 -5.81 -10.16
CA THR A 156 -22.20 -6.51 -10.55
C THR A 156 -22.69 -7.34 -9.37
N ILE A 157 -23.96 -7.18 -8.97
CA ILE A 157 -24.57 -7.93 -7.87
C ILE A 157 -25.88 -8.52 -8.35
N ASN A 158 -26.00 -9.84 -8.22
CA ASN A 158 -27.19 -10.62 -8.48
C ASN A 158 -27.64 -11.28 -7.16
N GLU A 159 -28.83 -11.90 -7.11
CA GLU A 159 -29.33 -12.53 -5.87
C GLU A 159 -28.36 -13.59 -5.31
N ARG A 160 -27.73 -14.38 -6.19
CA ARG A 160 -26.89 -15.53 -5.80
C ARG A 160 -25.39 -15.27 -5.91
N SER A 161 -24.97 -14.31 -6.72
CA SER A 161 -23.56 -14.03 -7.01
C SER A 161 -23.28 -12.54 -7.07
N GLY A 162 -22.02 -12.17 -7.00
CA GLY A 162 -21.60 -10.81 -7.26
C GLY A 162 -20.09 -10.76 -7.44
N GLU A 163 -19.63 -9.79 -8.19
CA GLU A 163 -18.21 -9.63 -8.50
C GLU A 163 -17.88 -8.16 -8.69
N MET A 164 -16.60 -7.84 -8.51
CA MET A 164 -16.06 -6.55 -8.88
C MET A 164 -14.86 -6.69 -9.80
N ILE A 165 -14.70 -5.72 -10.70
CA ILE A 165 -13.57 -5.65 -11.63
C ILE A 165 -12.59 -4.58 -11.13
N VAL A 166 -11.42 -5.03 -10.67
CA VAL A 166 -10.35 -4.13 -10.24
C VAL A 166 -9.37 -3.94 -11.39
N ARG A 167 -9.30 -2.72 -11.91
CA ARG A 167 -8.37 -2.32 -12.97
C ARG A 167 -7.05 -1.87 -12.35
N ASN A 168 -5.94 -2.53 -12.68
CA ASN A 168 -4.62 -2.06 -12.24
C ASN A 168 -4.15 -0.91 -13.13
N GLY A 169 -3.70 0.20 -12.53
CA GLY A 169 -3.20 1.38 -13.26
C GLY A 169 -1.86 1.20 -13.97
N LYS A 170 -1.23 0.02 -13.93
CA LYS A 170 0.06 -0.24 -14.57
C LYS A 170 -0.03 -1.55 -15.38
N GLY A 171 -0.10 -1.43 -16.71
CA GLY A 171 -0.04 -2.56 -17.64
C GLY A 171 -1.37 -3.25 -17.98
N GLY A 172 -2.53 -2.61 -17.75
CA GLY A 172 -3.82 -3.05 -18.29
C GLY A 172 -4.41 -4.35 -17.71
N LYS A 173 -3.72 -5.02 -16.77
CA LYS A 173 -4.23 -6.25 -16.14
C LYS A 173 -5.37 -5.91 -15.17
N SER A 174 -6.60 -6.19 -15.56
CA SER A 174 -7.75 -6.24 -14.65
C SER A 174 -7.78 -7.58 -13.91
N ARG A 175 -8.45 -7.62 -12.76
CA ARG A 175 -8.82 -8.86 -12.11
C ARG A 175 -10.25 -8.77 -11.60
N THR A 176 -10.97 -9.88 -11.70
CA THR A 176 -12.30 -10.02 -11.15
C THR A 176 -12.19 -10.62 -9.75
N ILE A 177 -12.87 -10.03 -8.78
CA ILE A 177 -12.90 -10.50 -7.40
C ILE A 177 -14.36 -10.84 -7.05
N PRO A 178 -14.68 -12.12 -6.76
CA PRO A 178 -16.01 -12.50 -6.32
C PRO A 178 -16.34 -11.87 -4.95
N LEU A 179 -17.60 -11.52 -4.76
CA LEU A 179 -18.10 -10.90 -3.54
C LEU A 179 -18.86 -11.91 -2.70
N SER A 180 -18.47 -12.02 -1.43
CA SER A 180 -19.19 -12.80 -0.42
C SER A 180 -20.61 -12.27 -0.21
N ARG A 181 -21.46 -13.11 0.39
CA ARG A 181 -22.84 -12.71 0.75
C ARG A 181 -22.87 -11.44 1.60
N GLU A 182 -22.02 -11.35 2.61
CA GLU A 182 -21.95 -10.22 3.54
C GLU A 182 -21.54 -8.93 2.83
N VAL A 183 -20.54 -9.01 1.94
CA VAL A 183 -20.12 -7.86 1.14
C VAL A 183 -21.25 -7.38 0.25
N ARG A 184 -21.95 -8.29 -0.45
CA ARG A 184 -23.10 -7.94 -1.30
C ARG A 184 -24.20 -7.26 -0.48
N TYR A 185 -24.54 -7.83 0.67
CA TYR A 185 -25.56 -7.28 1.57
C TYR A 185 -25.23 -5.84 2.00
N HIS A 186 -24.06 -5.62 2.59
CA HIS A 186 -23.70 -4.28 3.08
C HIS A 186 -23.48 -3.27 1.95
N LEU A 187 -22.95 -3.71 0.81
CA LEU A 187 -22.79 -2.86 -0.35
C LEU A 187 -24.14 -2.40 -0.92
N MET A 188 -25.11 -3.30 -1.06
CA MET A 188 -26.48 -2.94 -1.48
C MET A 188 -27.15 -1.98 -0.49
N GLN A 189 -26.98 -2.20 0.81
CA GLN A 189 -27.50 -1.30 1.85
C GLN A 189 -26.94 0.12 1.70
N TYR A 190 -25.64 0.25 1.42
CA TYR A 190 -25.04 1.55 1.15
C TYR A 190 -25.53 2.14 -0.18
N LEU A 191 -25.58 1.36 -1.25
CA LEU A 191 -26.04 1.83 -2.57
C LEU A 191 -27.50 2.32 -2.54
N ALA A 192 -28.36 1.70 -1.73
CA ALA A 192 -29.74 2.15 -1.54
C ALA A 192 -29.84 3.54 -0.88
N THR A 193 -28.82 3.99 -0.15
CA THR A 193 -28.77 5.35 0.42
C THR A 193 -28.30 6.42 -0.58
N ARG A 194 -27.91 6.02 -1.79
CA ARG A 194 -27.29 6.90 -2.79
C ARG A 194 -28.33 7.37 -3.81
N SER A 195 -28.67 8.66 -3.77
CA SER A 195 -29.58 9.31 -4.74
C SER A 195 -28.87 10.16 -5.80
N ASP A 196 -27.54 10.27 -5.72
CA ASP A 196 -26.72 11.07 -6.64
C ASP A 196 -26.25 10.28 -7.87
N THR A 197 -25.72 11.03 -8.83
CA THR A 197 -25.23 10.56 -10.13
C THR A 197 -23.70 10.34 -10.17
N GLU A 198 -22.98 10.49 -9.05
CA GLU A 198 -21.53 10.35 -9.05
C GLU A 198 -21.13 8.90 -9.37
N PRO A 199 -20.23 8.68 -10.36
CA PRO A 199 -19.88 7.34 -10.82
C PRO A 199 -19.07 6.56 -9.78
N ALA A 200 -18.35 7.25 -8.89
CA ALA A 200 -17.54 6.63 -7.86
C ALA A 200 -18.40 5.75 -6.93
N LEU A 201 -17.90 4.55 -6.63
CA LEU A 201 -18.58 3.61 -5.75
C LEU A 201 -18.74 4.22 -4.34
N PHE A 202 -17.63 4.66 -3.76
CA PHE A 202 -17.61 5.26 -2.41
C PHE A 202 -17.34 6.77 -2.44
N LEU A 203 -18.20 7.53 -1.76
CA LEU A 203 -18.02 8.97 -1.60
C LEU A 203 -17.62 9.37 -0.17
N SER A 204 -16.83 10.42 -0.07
CA SER A 204 -16.60 11.18 1.16
C SER A 204 -17.86 11.91 1.63
N ASN A 205 -17.79 12.50 2.82
CA ASN A 205 -18.87 13.33 3.36
C ASN A 205 -19.15 14.56 2.47
N HIS A 206 -18.16 15.02 1.69
CA HIS A 206 -18.29 16.11 0.72
C HIS A 206 -18.86 15.65 -0.64
N LYS A 207 -19.42 14.44 -0.73
CA LYS A 207 -20.02 13.89 -1.96
C LYS A 207 -19.04 13.87 -3.16
N LYS A 208 -17.75 13.67 -2.87
CA LYS A 208 -16.70 13.39 -3.87
C LYS A 208 -16.05 12.05 -3.59
N ARG A 209 -15.43 11.44 -4.61
CA ARG A 209 -14.71 10.16 -4.48
C ARG A 209 -13.89 10.12 -3.20
N ILE A 210 -14.07 9.06 -2.41
CA ILE A 210 -13.37 8.95 -1.13
C ILE A 210 -11.87 8.77 -1.32
N SER A 211 -11.07 9.44 -0.49
CA SER A 211 -9.61 9.32 -0.55
C SER A 211 -9.11 8.13 0.28
N PRO A 212 -7.94 7.53 -0.06
CA PRO A 212 -7.33 6.50 0.76
C PRO A 212 -7.07 6.94 2.20
N ARG A 213 -6.72 8.22 2.39
CA ARG A 213 -6.45 8.79 3.71
C ARG A 213 -7.71 8.84 4.57
N THR A 214 -8.86 9.15 3.98
CA THR A 214 -10.16 9.13 4.68
C THR A 214 -10.46 7.73 5.21
N ILE A 215 -10.25 6.70 4.38
CA ILE A 215 -10.46 5.30 4.79
C ILE A 215 -9.47 4.88 5.88
N GLN A 216 -8.20 5.28 5.76
CA GLN A 216 -7.19 5.00 6.79
C GLN A 216 -7.55 5.64 8.13
N HIS A 217 -7.98 6.91 8.13
CA HIS A 217 -8.43 7.60 9.34
C HIS A 217 -9.70 6.95 9.93
N MET A 218 -10.63 6.49 9.08
CA MET A 218 -11.81 5.74 9.52
C MET A 218 -11.42 4.45 10.23
N LEU A 219 -10.56 3.62 9.61
CA LEU A 219 -10.13 2.34 10.17
C LEU A 219 -9.27 2.47 11.43
N ALA A 220 -8.51 3.56 11.55
CA ALA A 220 -7.69 3.83 12.73
C ALA A 220 -8.53 3.92 14.01
N LYS A 221 -9.80 4.37 13.93
CA LYS A 221 -10.74 4.39 15.06
C LYS A 221 -11.05 3.00 15.61
N PHE A 222 -10.88 1.96 14.79
CA PHE A 222 -11.06 0.56 15.17
C PHE A 222 -9.72 -0.16 15.43
N GLY A 223 -8.62 0.59 15.55
CA GLY A 223 -7.30 0.01 15.81
C GLY A 223 -6.73 -0.80 14.64
N THR A 224 -7.15 -0.54 13.40
CA THR A 224 -6.70 -1.27 12.22
C THR A 224 -6.37 -0.35 11.04
N HIS A 225 -5.85 -0.92 9.96
CA HIS A 225 -5.56 -0.21 8.72
C HIS A 225 -5.74 -1.13 7.50
N PRO A 226 -5.91 -0.59 6.28
CA PRO A 226 -6.25 -1.42 5.10
C PRO A 226 -5.29 -2.58 4.82
N HIS A 227 -3.98 -2.36 5.04
CA HIS A 227 -3.00 -3.43 4.84
C HIS A 227 -3.15 -4.60 5.84
N ALA A 228 -3.58 -4.36 7.08
CA ALA A 228 -3.86 -5.41 8.06
C ALA A 228 -5.10 -6.22 7.65
N LEU A 229 -6.13 -5.56 7.10
CA LEU A 229 -7.31 -6.24 6.56
C LEU A 229 -6.97 -7.12 5.36
N ARG A 230 -6.15 -6.62 4.41
CA ARG A 230 -5.64 -7.44 3.30
C ARG A 230 -4.85 -8.65 3.81
N HIS A 231 -3.98 -8.46 4.79
CA HIS A 231 -3.20 -9.55 5.36
C HIS A 231 -4.12 -10.58 6.04
N THR A 232 -5.15 -10.13 6.74
CA THR A 232 -6.15 -10.99 7.38
C THR A 232 -6.90 -11.83 6.34
N PHE A 233 -7.35 -11.20 5.23
CA PHE A 233 -7.94 -11.89 4.09
C PHE A 233 -7.03 -12.97 3.51
N ALA A 234 -5.78 -12.60 3.18
CA ALA A 234 -4.82 -13.52 2.58
C ALA A 234 -4.52 -14.71 3.50
N ARG A 235 -4.29 -14.46 4.80
CA ARG A 235 -4.04 -15.50 5.79
C ARG A 235 -5.23 -16.45 5.95
N ARG A 236 -6.45 -15.93 5.94
CA ARG A 236 -7.67 -16.76 6.02
C ARG A 236 -7.80 -17.69 4.82
N LEU A 237 -7.52 -17.21 3.61
CA LEU A 237 -7.54 -18.06 2.42
C LEU A 237 -6.48 -19.17 2.50
N VAL A 238 -5.26 -18.84 2.92
CA VAL A 238 -4.18 -19.83 3.10
C VAL A 238 -4.57 -20.86 4.16
N ALA A 239 -5.09 -20.43 5.31
CA ALA A 239 -5.55 -21.32 6.38
C ALA A 239 -6.72 -22.22 5.94
N ALA A 240 -7.54 -21.75 4.99
CA ALA A 240 -8.60 -22.55 4.36
C ALA A 240 -8.07 -23.50 3.26
N GLY A 241 -6.76 -23.62 3.08
CA GLY A 241 -6.13 -24.49 2.07
C GLY A 241 -6.17 -23.92 0.65
N THR A 242 -6.44 -22.62 0.48
CA THR A 242 -6.44 -22.00 -0.85
C THR A 242 -5.01 -21.90 -1.39
N ASP A 243 -4.81 -22.36 -2.62
CA ASP A 243 -3.51 -22.30 -3.28
C ASP A 243 -2.94 -20.87 -3.35
N ILE A 244 -1.61 -20.77 -3.19
CA ILE A 244 -0.88 -19.50 -3.13
C ILE A 244 -1.07 -18.68 -4.42
N SER A 245 -1.20 -19.34 -5.59
CA SER A 245 -1.45 -18.64 -6.86
C SER A 245 -2.83 -17.98 -6.88
N THR A 246 -3.87 -18.65 -6.35
CA THR A 246 -5.21 -18.09 -6.21
C THR A 246 -5.22 -16.92 -5.23
N VAL A 247 -4.54 -17.05 -4.08
CA VAL A 247 -4.40 -15.95 -3.12
C VAL A 247 -3.69 -14.75 -3.75
N ALA A 248 -2.61 -14.99 -4.51
CA ALA A 248 -1.87 -13.95 -5.23
C ALA A 248 -2.73 -13.26 -6.30
N ALA A 249 -3.55 -14.03 -7.04
CA ALA A 249 -4.47 -13.52 -8.04
C ALA A 249 -5.52 -12.60 -7.40
N LEU A 250 -6.19 -13.04 -6.33
CA LEU A 250 -7.22 -12.25 -5.63
C LEU A 250 -6.63 -10.96 -5.02
N THR A 251 -5.48 -11.08 -4.35
CA THR A 251 -4.80 -9.95 -3.70
C THR A 251 -3.99 -9.10 -4.69
N GLY A 252 -3.87 -9.48 -5.95
CA GLY A 252 -3.15 -8.75 -6.99
C GLY A 252 -1.68 -8.49 -6.65
N HIS A 253 -0.98 -9.44 -5.99
CA HIS A 253 0.47 -9.35 -5.79
C HIS A 253 1.20 -9.70 -7.09
N SER A 254 2.04 -8.78 -7.57
CA SER A 254 2.92 -9.02 -8.72
C SER A 254 4.13 -9.90 -8.37
N ASP A 255 4.47 -9.99 -7.08
CA ASP A 255 5.54 -10.83 -6.56
C ASP A 255 4.95 -11.89 -5.63
N ILE A 256 5.09 -13.16 -6.00
CA ILE A 256 4.61 -14.31 -5.23
C ILE A 256 5.31 -14.42 -3.87
N ASN A 257 6.51 -13.86 -3.71
CA ASN A 257 7.20 -13.82 -2.42
C ASN A 257 6.46 -12.97 -1.39
N MET A 258 5.66 -11.98 -1.82
CA MET A 258 4.76 -11.24 -0.92
C MET A 258 3.63 -12.13 -0.42
N THR A 259 3.22 -13.13 -1.20
CA THR A 259 2.22 -14.12 -0.80
C THR A 259 2.81 -15.25 0.04
N LYS A 260 4.07 -15.68 -0.22
CA LYS A 260 4.79 -16.65 0.62
C LYS A 260 4.92 -16.21 2.09
N ARG A 261 4.97 -14.90 2.36
CA ARG A 261 4.94 -14.36 3.74
C ARG A 261 3.69 -14.74 4.52
N TYR A 262 2.57 -15.06 3.86
CA TYR A 262 1.34 -15.53 4.51
C TYR A 262 1.35 -17.04 4.81
N SER A 263 2.31 -17.78 4.25
CA SER A 263 2.38 -19.24 4.29
C SER A 263 3.43 -19.76 5.27
N MET A 264 3.91 -18.94 6.22
CA MET A 264 4.81 -19.45 7.27
C MET A 264 3.98 -20.36 8.18
N PRO A 265 4.05 -21.70 8.02
CA PRO A 265 3.17 -22.59 8.74
C PRO A 265 3.70 -22.66 10.18
N SER A 266 2.79 -22.67 11.14
CA SER A 266 3.12 -23.04 12.51
C SER A 266 3.57 -24.50 12.56
N SER A 267 4.31 -24.87 13.60
CA SER A 267 4.75 -26.25 13.81
C SER A 267 3.58 -27.23 13.87
N VAL A 268 2.41 -26.77 14.34
CA VAL A 268 1.16 -27.54 14.38
C VAL A 268 0.60 -27.78 12.98
N GLU A 269 0.54 -26.74 12.15
CA GLU A 269 0.07 -26.85 10.75
C GLU A 269 0.99 -27.75 9.89
N LEU A 270 2.30 -27.81 10.20
CA LEU A 270 3.24 -28.74 9.57
C LEU A 270 2.94 -30.20 9.94
N ALA A 271 2.66 -30.48 11.21
CA ALA A 271 2.32 -31.81 11.68
C ALA A 271 1.00 -32.30 11.04
N GLU A 272 -0.05 -31.47 11.07
CA GLU A 272 -1.35 -31.77 10.45
C GLU A 272 -1.28 -31.94 8.93
N ALA A 273 -0.31 -31.31 8.26
CA ALA A 273 -0.09 -31.47 6.82
C ALA A 273 0.58 -32.81 6.49
N ILE A 274 1.52 -33.26 7.33
CA ILE A 274 2.15 -34.59 7.21
C ILE A 274 1.10 -35.67 7.45
N ASP A 275 0.30 -35.53 8.51
CA ASP A 275 -0.76 -36.50 8.84
C ASP A 275 -1.78 -36.62 7.70
N ARG A 276 -2.13 -35.52 7.02
CA ARG A 276 -3.06 -35.54 5.87
C ARG A 276 -2.47 -36.12 4.59
N ALA A 277 -1.15 -36.07 4.40
CA ALA A 277 -0.51 -36.48 3.16
C ALA A 277 -0.10 -37.97 3.15
N PHE A 278 0.04 -38.57 4.34
CA PHE A 278 0.56 -39.93 4.50
C PHE A 278 -0.36 -40.85 5.31
N ILE A 279 -1.65 -40.49 5.45
CA ILE A 279 -2.73 -41.38 5.92
C ILE A 279 -3.68 -41.66 4.75
#